data_AF-A0A1H1LD09-F1
#
_entry.id   AF-A0A1H1LD09-F1
#
_cell.length_a   1.000
_cell.length_b   1.000
_cell.length_c   1.000
_cell.angle_alpha   90.00
_cell.angle_beta   90.00
_cell.angle_gamma   90.00
#
_symmetry.space_group_name_H-M   'P 1'
#
loop_
_entity.id
_entity.type
_entity.pdbx_description
1 polymer ?
#
loop_
_entity_poly.entity_id
_entity_poly.type
_entity_poly.pdbx_seq_one_letter_code
_entity_poly.pdbx_strand_id
1 'polypeptide(L)'
;MSTPGSVTHEPQEAYDGPAHVGDLELQVRLRGHFEPIDGRFHWWGRLAADASLDDAVAGSTVTLRTAYGEAPGRLSDRDPWRRFRIAGTGRPPF
;
A
#
# COMPACT_ATOMS: atom_id res chain seq x y z
N MET A 1 -20.93 19.99 8.93
CA MET A 1 -21.13 18.53 9.02
C MET A 1 -20.08 17.89 8.14
N SER A 2 -19.06 17.27 8.73
CA SER A 2 -18.02 16.56 7.99
C SER A 2 -18.59 15.24 7.48
N THR A 3 -18.62 15.05 6.17
CA THR A 3 -18.93 13.77 5.54
C THR A 3 -17.83 12.77 5.91
N PRO A 4 -18.13 11.58 6.46
CA PRO A 4 -17.13 10.53 6.55
C PRO A 4 -16.69 10.18 5.13
N GLY A 5 -15.38 10.18 4.88
CA GLY A 5 -14.82 9.86 3.57
C GLY A 5 -15.25 8.46 3.16
N SER A 6 -16.09 8.35 2.15
CA SER A 6 -16.43 7.09 1.52
C SER A 6 -15.13 6.42 1.06
N VAL A 7 -14.80 5.29 1.66
CA VAL A 7 -13.77 4.38 1.14
C VAL A 7 -14.30 3.82 -0.18
N THR A 8 -13.98 4.48 -1.29
CA THR A 8 -14.34 3.99 -2.63
C THR A 8 -13.48 2.76 -2.93
N HIS A 9 -14.04 1.58 -2.73
CA HIS A 9 -13.52 0.32 -3.26
C HIS A 9 -14.10 0.12 -4.66
N GLU A 10 -13.30 0.35 -5.70
CA GLU A 10 -13.61 -0.15 -7.04
C GLU A 10 -13.13 -1.60 -7.10
N PRO A 11 -13.91 -2.55 -7.65
CA PRO A 11 -13.62 -3.96 -7.55
C PRO A 11 -12.20 -4.26 -8.07
N GLN A 12 -11.33 -4.69 -7.15
CA GLN A 12 -10.00 -5.28 -7.36
C GLN A 12 -8.87 -4.39 -7.92
N GLU A 13 -9.10 -3.11 -8.23
CA GLU A 13 -8.06 -2.23 -8.81
C GLU A 13 -7.60 -1.09 -7.88
N ALA A 14 -8.33 -0.81 -6.80
CA ALA A 14 -7.98 0.27 -5.88
C ALA A 14 -8.39 0.00 -4.43
N TYR A 15 -7.59 0.54 -3.51
CA TYR A 15 -7.90 0.62 -2.09
C TYR A 15 -7.41 1.94 -1.50
N ASP A 16 -8.27 2.58 -0.73
CA ASP A 16 -7.97 3.78 0.04
C ASP A 16 -8.47 3.51 1.46
N GLY A 17 -7.57 3.35 2.43
CA GLY A 17 -7.97 3.00 3.78
C GLY A 17 -6.81 2.56 4.68
N PRO A 18 -7.13 2.07 5.90
CA PRO A 18 -6.14 1.63 6.86
C PRO A 18 -5.43 0.34 6.42
N ALA A 19 -4.14 0.23 6.71
CA ALA A 19 -3.36 -0.98 6.53
C ALA A 19 -2.31 -1.11 7.63
N HIS A 20 -1.88 -2.34 7.88
CA HIS A 20 -0.84 -2.66 8.83
C HIS A 20 0.45 -3.02 8.11
N VAL A 21 1.57 -2.47 8.60
CA VAL A 21 2.93 -2.86 8.24
C VAL A 21 3.63 -3.30 9.52
N GLY A 22 3.75 -4.61 9.73
CA GLY A 22 4.10 -5.14 11.05
C GLY A 22 3.03 -4.78 12.07
N ASP A 23 3.42 -4.15 13.17
CA ASP A 23 2.52 -3.68 14.24
C ASP A 23 2.00 -2.24 14.02
N LEU A 24 2.44 -1.57 12.96
CA LEU A 24 2.07 -0.19 12.66
C LEU A 24 0.82 -0.12 11.79
N GLU A 25 -0.24 0.52 12.29
CA GLU A 25 -1.41 0.88 11.49
C GLU A 25 -1.23 2.27 10.86
N LEU A 26 -1.49 2.39 9.56
CA LEU A 26 -1.43 3.65 8.84
C LEU A 26 -2.40 3.71 7.66
N GLN A 27 -2.68 4.92 7.16
CA GLN A 27 -3.49 5.10 5.96
C GLN A 27 -2.68 4.83 4.70
N VAL A 28 -3.24 4.05 3.79
CA VAL A 28 -2.62 3.73 2.51
C VAL A 28 -3.54 4.03 1.35
N ARG A 29 -2.92 4.31 0.21
CA ARG A 29 -3.60 4.44 -1.07
C ARG A 29 -2.94 3.50 -2.06
N LEU A 30 -3.60 2.38 -2.33
CA LEU A 30 -3.14 1.32 -3.20
C LEU A 30 -3.93 1.33 -4.51
N ARG A 31 -3.23 1.02 -5.58
CA ARG A 31 -3.76 0.83 -6.92
C ARG A 31 -3.15 -0.44 -7.49
N GLY A 32 -3.82 -1.04 -8.45
CA GLY A 32 -3.28 -2.20 -9.12
C GLY A 32 -3.82 -2.32 -10.53
N HIS A 33 -3.09 -3.09 -11.33
CA HIS A 33 -3.41 -3.37 -12.71
C HIS A 33 -2.84 -4.73 -13.10
N PHE A 34 -3.54 -5.44 -13.97
CA PHE A 34 -3.02 -6.65 -14.56
C PHE A 34 -2.09 -6.31 -15.73
N GLU A 35 -0.80 -6.63 -15.61
CA GLU A 35 0.20 -6.43 -16.66
C GLU A 35 0.19 -7.63 -17.62
N PRO A 36 -0.26 -7.46 -18.88
CA PRO A 36 -0.35 -8.57 -19.83
C PRO A 36 1.03 -9.07 -20.30
N ILE A 37 2.06 -8.22 -20.18
CA ILE A 37 3.41 -8.48 -20.66
C ILE A 37 4.05 -9.63 -19.87
N ASP A 38 3.87 -9.64 -18.55
CA ASP A 38 4.42 -10.69 -17.67
C ASP A 38 3.34 -11.59 -17.05
N GLY A 39 2.07 -11.31 -17.35
CA GLY A 39 0.92 -12.08 -16.89
C GLY A 39 0.67 -11.97 -15.39
N ARG A 40 1.13 -10.91 -14.74
CA ARG A 40 0.99 -10.71 -13.29
C ARG A 40 0.12 -9.50 -13.00
N PHE A 41 -0.54 -9.56 -11.85
CA PHE A 41 -1.15 -8.36 -11.29
C PHE A 41 -0.08 -7.55 -10.56
N HIS A 42 0.11 -6.29 -10.93
CA HIS A 42 1.03 -5.37 -10.29
C HIS A 42 0.23 -4.42 -9.45
N TRP A 43 0.66 -4.20 -8.21
CA TRP A 43 0.02 -3.25 -7.32
C TRP A 43 1.06 -2.33 -6.71
N TRP A 44 0.67 -1.09 -6.49
CA TRP A 44 1.53 -0.05 -5.95
C TRP A 44 0.71 0.92 -5.14
N GLY A 45 1.39 1.66 -4.28
CA GLY A 45 0.71 2.63 -3.47
C GLY A 45 1.62 3.52 -2.68
N ARG A 46 0.98 4.31 -1.83
CA ARG A 46 1.64 5.22 -0.91
C ARG A 46 1.20 4.91 0.50
N LEU A 47 2.17 4.94 1.39
CA LEU A 47 1.99 4.92 2.82
C LEU A 47 1.90 6.38 3.30
N ALA A 48 0.94 6.69 4.18
CA ALA A 48 0.94 7.96 4.88
C ALA A 48 2.25 8.15 5.66
N ALA A 49 2.69 9.41 5.80
CA ALA A 49 3.86 9.70 6.59
C ALA A 49 3.57 9.38 8.06
N ASP A 50 4.38 8.50 8.63
CA ASP A 50 4.32 8.14 10.05
C ASP A 50 5.75 8.11 10.60
N ALA A 51 5.95 8.66 11.80
CA ALA A 51 7.27 8.74 12.42
C ALA A 51 7.83 7.34 12.76
N SER A 52 6.98 6.32 12.92
CA SER A 52 7.41 4.93 13.13
C SER A 52 7.89 4.25 11.85
N LEU A 53 7.64 4.84 10.67
CA LEU A 53 8.26 4.41 9.41
C LEU A 53 9.67 4.99 9.23
N ASP A 54 10.16 5.87 10.12
CA ASP A 54 11.49 6.48 10.01
C ASP A 54 12.66 5.51 10.16
N ASP A 55 12.43 4.34 10.75
CA ASP A 55 13.40 3.24 10.81
C ASP A 55 13.30 2.27 9.62
N ALA A 56 12.26 2.38 8.79
CA ALA A 56 12.09 1.51 7.63
C ALA A 56 13.15 1.79 6.56
N VAL A 57 13.92 0.76 6.18
CA VAL A 57 15.00 0.87 5.20
C VAL A 57 14.43 0.79 3.78
N ALA A 58 14.69 1.82 2.96
CA ALA A 58 14.34 1.80 1.54
C ALA A 58 14.89 0.54 0.84
N GLY A 59 14.05 -0.10 0.02
CA GLY A 59 14.37 -1.38 -0.62
C GLY A 59 14.04 -2.62 0.21
N SER A 60 13.56 -2.47 1.45
CA SER A 60 13.09 -3.59 2.27
C SER A 60 11.75 -4.14 1.78
N THR A 61 11.58 -5.45 1.91
CA THR A 61 10.28 -6.11 1.73
C THR A 61 9.54 -6.13 3.06
N VAL A 62 8.31 -5.65 3.07
CA VAL A 62 7.41 -5.66 4.22
C VAL A 62 6.11 -6.38 3.86
N THR A 63 5.42 -6.94 4.86
CA THR A 63 4.08 -7.50 4.66
C THR A 63 3.07 -6.40 4.89
N LEU A 64 2.27 -6.08 3.88
CA LEU A 64 1.17 -5.12 3.97
C LEU A 64 -0.14 -5.89 4.19
N ARG A 65 -0.86 -5.58 5.27
CA ARG A 65 -2.12 -6.22 5.63
C ARG A 65 -3.26 -5.21 5.61
N THR A 66 -4.39 -5.57 5.03
CA THR A 66 -5.64 -4.82 5.12
C THR A 66 -6.75 -5.73 5.66
N ALA A 67 -7.97 -5.20 5.77
CA ALA A 67 -9.14 -6.00 6.09
C ALA A 67 -9.48 -7.07 5.03
N TYR A 68 -8.92 -6.97 3.81
CA TYR A 68 -9.24 -7.83 2.66
C TYR A 68 -8.15 -8.89 2.38
N GLY A 69 -6.95 -8.72 2.93
CA GLY A 69 -5.87 -9.68 2.75
C GLY A 69 -4.49 -9.14 3.11
N GLU A 70 -3.47 -9.92 2.79
CA GLU A 70 -2.09 -9.55 3.00
C GLU A 70 -1.23 -9.88 1.77
N ALA A 71 -0.22 -9.04 1.53
CA ALA A 71 0.71 -9.24 0.43
C ALA A 71 2.10 -8.68 0.77
N PRO A 72 3.18 -9.33 0.30
CA PRO A 72 4.53 -8.77 0.40
C PRO A 72 4.67 -7.59 -0.56
N GLY A 73 5.08 -6.44 -0.03
CA GLY A 73 5.36 -5.24 -0.79
C GLY A 73 6.77 -4.72 -0.52
N ARG A 74 7.41 -4.18 -1.54
CA ARG A 74 8.73 -3.58 -1.44
C ARG A 74 8.61 -2.08 -1.24
N LEU A 75 9.20 -1.59 -0.15
CA LEU A 75 9.32 -0.18 0.10
C LEU A 75 10.34 0.42 -0.86
N SER A 76 9.96 1.49 -1.55
CA SER A 76 10.85 2.28 -2.40
C SER A 76 11.32 3.54 -1.66
N ASP A 77 12.30 4.23 -2.26
CA ASP A 77 12.95 5.40 -1.66
C ASP A 77 11.96 6.45 -1.15
N ARG A 78 12.33 7.09 -0.03
CA ARG A 78 11.54 8.14 0.60
C ARG A 78 11.52 9.35 -0.30
N ASP A 79 10.33 9.84 -0.64
CA ASP A 79 10.28 11.17 -1.26
C ASP A 79 10.66 12.27 -0.24
N PRO A 80 10.99 13.49 -0.70
CA PRO A 80 11.39 14.60 0.18
C PRO A 80 10.37 14.98 1.27
N TRP A 81 9.15 14.43 1.21
CA TRP A 81 8.09 14.62 2.20
C TRP A 81 7.93 13.40 3.14
N ARG A 82 8.93 12.51 3.18
CA ARG A 82 8.99 11.29 4.00
C ARG A 82 7.84 10.32 3.74
N ARG A 83 7.27 10.32 2.54
CA ARG A 83 6.25 9.32 2.18
C ARG A 83 6.94 8.14 1.54
N PHE A 84 6.53 6.96 1.97
CA PHE A 84 6.99 5.73 1.38
C PHE A 84 6.10 5.32 0.23
N ARG A 85 6.72 4.91 -0.87
CA ARG A 85 6.03 4.13 -1.90
C ARG A 85 6.21 2.66 -1.58
N ILE A 86 5.16 1.89 -1.83
CA ILE A 86 5.18 0.45 -1.74
C ILE A 86 4.70 -0.14 -3.06
N ALA A 87 5.31 -1.23 -3.50
CA ALA A 87 4.88 -1.94 -4.69
C ALA A 87 5.05 -3.45 -4.51
N GLY A 88 4.15 -4.22 -5.10
CA GLY A 88 4.21 -5.67 -5.12
C GLY A 88 3.60 -6.24 -6.39
N THR A 89 3.73 -7.54 -6.54
CA THR A 89 3.15 -8.30 -7.67
C THR A 89 2.38 -9.50 -7.14
N GLY A 90 1.48 -10.03 -7.95
CA GLY A 90 0.58 -11.13 -7.58
C GLY A 90 -0.69 -10.63 -6.92
N ARG A 91 -1.24 -11.43 -5.99
CA ARG A 91 -2.52 -11.12 -5.33
C ARG A 91 -2.38 -9.83 -4.51
N PRO A 92 -3.15 -8.77 -4.82
CA PRO A 92 -3.11 -7.55 -4.02
C PRO A 92 -3.74 -7.79 -2.63
N PRO A 93 -3.39 -6.97 -1.64
CA PRO A 93 -3.99 -7.03 -0.31
C PRO A 93 -5.32 -6.28 -0.26
N PHE A 94 -6.08 -6.15 -1.36
CA PHE A 94 -7.36 -5.44 -1.45
C PHE A 94 -8.28 -6.04 -2.52
#